data_AF-S3D585-F1
#
_entry.id   AF-S3D585-F1
#
_cell.length_a   1.000
_cell.length_b   1.000
_cell.length_c   1.000
_cell.angle_alpha   90.00
_cell.angle_beta   90.00
_cell.angle_gamma   90.00
#
_symmetry.space_group_name_H-M   'P 1'
#
loop_
_entity.id
_entity.type
_entity.pdbx_description
1 polymer ?
#
loop_
_entity_poly.entity_id
_entity_poly.type
_entity_poly.pdbx_seq_one_letter_code
_entity_poly.pdbx_strand_id
1 'polypeptide(L)'
;MPLTILRDADVRILLSKLTRDDVEYLQNSLSRALHEYSTGTSMEGCSSGNQPERTVIESHKGNTTLFMPSTSSSGIGMKVVTLAASRSGEAGPPSPSFLEKPAPLTTPQGALSLMDTEGKPFGYLNAEELTAFRTALASSLLLVRRRKVKTVLVFGVGKQAYWHIRLSLMLFGTTIKHVQFVNRSFGERAKECMKTFVQFDPVAKEKEGWTGTTFGIFTPGYGEYERLLKDQIRQADVIYTTTPSTEPLFDHTYLTNTEGRKKGRLIVAIGSYKKTMIELPHELVHQAVKRHGTGHHFHKHAEEGGAVIVDTLACVSQTGELTQAHIHETQTVELGELVLLESLASDDSSSAISDSPSRRGSMDVSIESLNLGDNTPSMAQVFREPASLPHTDSTASASTMSSTTSGRSPRSSMSLSRKGSMSNPFHKRSDSASTATASTPSSSIFHKRSGSMSSSTKKKPRKQTEKENEMCRWLRNGNVIYKSVGMGLMDLVVGSDLVTLARSNGVGVTVEDF
;
A
#
# COMPACT_ATOMS: atom_id res chain seq x y z
N MET A 1 2.64 -14.46 32.16
CA MET A 1 3.86 -14.30 31.33
C MET A 1 4.81 -13.33 32.04
N PRO A 2 6.14 -13.44 31.84
CA PRO A 2 7.08 -12.41 32.25
C PRO A 2 6.98 -11.15 31.38
N LEU A 3 7.57 -10.05 31.85
CA LEU A 3 7.80 -8.83 31.10
C LEU A 3 9.15 -8.90 30.36
N THR A 4 9.18 -8.53 29.08
CA THR A 4 10.43 -8.41 28.30
C THR A 4 10.67 -6.97 27.87
N ILE A 5 11.83 -6.44 28.23
CA ILE A 5 12.26 -5.06 28.00
C ILE A 5 13.32 -5.03 26.89
N LEU A 6 13.05 -4.31 25.80
CA LEU A 6 13.94 -4.18 24.64
C LEU A 6 14.37 -2.72 24.44
N ARG A 7 15.68 -2.46 24.58
CA ARG A 7 16.30 -1.17 24.24
C ARG A 7 16.40 -1.04 22.72
N ASP A 8 16.60 0.17 22.20
CA ASP A 8 16.74 0.38 20.75
C ASP A 8 17.89 -0.44 20.14
N ALA A 9 18.99 -0.64 20.88
CA ALA A 9 20.07 -1.54 20.47
C ALA A 9 19.62 -3.02 20.35
N ASP A 10 18.76 -3.50 21.27
CA ASP A 10 18.25 -4.87 21.25
C ASP A 10 17.30 -5.06 20.04
N VAL A 11 16.43 -4.08 19.79
CA VAL A 11 15.54 -4.05 18.61
C VAL A 11 16.37 -4.03 17.31
N ARG A 12 17.41 -3.19 17.21
CA ARG A 12 18.33 -3.17 16.05
C ARG A 12 19.06 -4.50 15.85
N ILE A 13 19.43 -5.20 16.92
CA ILE A 13 20.10 -6.51 16.85
C ILE A 13 19.14 -7.58 16.34
N LEU A 14 17.88 -7.59 16.78
CA LEU A 14 16.86 -8.52 16.28
C LEU A 14 16.56 -8.25 14.80
N LEU A 15 16.26 -6.98 14.46
CA LEU A 15 15.89 -6.58 13.11
C LEU A 15 17.03 -6.72 12.09
N SER A 16 18.29 -6.62 12.51
CA SER A 16 19.44 -6.83 11.60
C SER A 16 19.74 -8.31 11.33
N LYS A 17 19.29 -9.23 12.19
CA LYS A 17 19.46 -10.69 12.05
C LYS A 17 18.32 -11.38 11.29
N LEU A 18 17.21 -10.71 11.03
CA LEU A 18 16.06 -11.27 10.31
C LEU A 18 16.49 -11.95 9.01
N THR A 19 16.04 -13.18 8.82
CA THR A 19 16.07 -13.88 7.54
C THR A 19 14.85 -13.50 6.69
N ARG A 20 14.80 -13.99 5.45
CA ARG A 20 13.60 -13.88 4.62
C ARG A 20 12.39 -14.57 5.26
N ASP A 21 12.61 -15.70 5.91
CA ASP A 21 11.56 -16.54 6.47
C ASP A 21 10.95 -15.88 7.73
N ASP A 22 11.78 -15.16 8.52
CA ASP A 22 11.30 -14.30 9.61
C ASP A 22 10.47 -13.12 9.08
N VAL A 23 10.89 -12.49 7.97
CA VAL A 23 10.09 -11.44 7.32
C VAL A 23 8.77 -11.99 6.79
N GLU A 24 8.76 -13.20 6.21
CA GLU A 24 7.53 -13.86 5.75
C GLU A 24 6.60 -14.22 6.93
N TYR A 25 7.14 -14.67 8.06
CA TYR A 25 6.37 -14.87 9.30
C TYR A 25 5.73 -13.56 9.78
N LEU A 26 6.52 -12.49 9.89
CA LEU A 26 6.07 -11.16 10.32
C LEU A 26 5.04 -10.55 9.34
N GLN A 27 5.23 -10.75 8.02
CA GLN A 27 4.24 -10.39 7.00
C GLN A 27 2.94 -11.16 7.18
N ASN A 28 2.98 -12.48 7.42
CA ASN A 28 1.80 -13.30 7.64
C ASN A 28 1.06 -12.95 8.95
N SER A 29 1.79 -12.61 10.01
CA SER A 29 1.21 -12.11 11.27
C SER A 29 0.46 -10.80 11.06
N LEU A 30 1.15 -9.79 10.51
CA LEU A 30 0.57 -8.48 10.22
C LEU A 30 -0.57 -8.53 9.18
N SER A 31 -0.45 -9.40 8.18
CA SER A 31 -1.49 -9.67 7.17
C SER A 31 -2.83 -10.08 7.80
N ARG A 32 -2.80 -11.02 8.76
CA ARG A 32 -4.02 -11.50 9.42
C ARG A 32 -4.68 -10.40 10.26
N ALA A 33 -3.89 -9.68 11.05
CA ALA A 33 -4.42 -8.60 11.88
C ALA A 33 -4.98 -7.43 11.06
N LEU A 34 -4.31 -7.05 9.95
CA LEU A 34 -4.86 -6.04 9.02
C LEU A 34 -6.14 -6.53 8.36
N HIS A 35 -6.22 -7.80 7.97
CA HIS A 35 -7.44 -8.38 7.40
C HIS A 35 -8.59 -8.38 8.43
N GLU A 36 -8.33 -8.85 9.64
CA GLU A 36 -9.27 -8.83 10.77
C GLU A 36 -9.79 -7.42 11.05
N TYR A 37 -8.92 -6.41 11.04
CA TYR A 37 -9.30 -5.01 11.19
C TYR A 37 -10.24 -4.50 10.07
N SER A 38 -9.93 -4.81 8.81
CA SER A 38 -10.67 -4.30 7.64
C SER A 38 -11.97 -5.04 7.36
N THR A 39 -12.11 -6.31 7.77
CA THR A 39 -13.34 -7.09 7.59
C THR A 39 -14.13 -7.34 8.88
N GLY A 40 -13.53 -7.08 10.04
CA GLY A 40 -14.12 -7.34 11.35
C GLY A 40 -15.34 -6.47 11.62
N THR A 41 -16.40 -7.12 12.12
CA THR A 41 -17.55 -6.40 12.64
C THR A 41 -17.16 -5.68 13.94
N SER A 42 -17.91 -4.64 14.31
CA SER A 42 -17.60 -3.83 15.50
C SER A 42 -17.67 -4.59 16.85
N MET A 43 -17.99 -5.89 16.83
CA MET A 43 -18.04 -6.78 17.99
C MET A 43 -16.76 -7.61 18.19
N GLU A 44 -15.89 -7.71 17.18
CA GLU A 44 -14.80 -8.71 17.14
C GLU A 44 -13.44 -8.22 17.70
N GLY A 45 -13.43 -7.07 18.38
CA GLY A 45 -12.28 -6.58 19.16
C GLY A 45 -11.09 -6.02 18.35
N CYS A 46 -10.94 -6.38 17.07
CA CYS A 46 -10.05 -5.71 16.13
C CYS A 46 -10.86 -4.96 15.07
N SER A 47 -10.93 -3.64 15.17
CA SER A 47 -11.69 -2.77 14.25
C SER A 47 -11.29 -1.30 14.44
N SER A 48 -11.83 -0.39 13.61
CA SER A 48 -11.59 1.06 13.70
C SER A 48 -11.84 1.65 15.10
N GLY A 49 -12.91 1.25 15.79
CA GLY A 49 -13.21 1.69 17.17
C GLY A 49 -12.17 1.24 18.20
N ASN A 50 -11.45 0.16 17.92
CA ASN A 50 -10.36 -0.37 18.75
C ASN A 50 -8.98 0.23 18.37
N GLN A 51 -8.95 1.19 17.43
CA GLN A 51 -7.75 1.87 16.94
C GLN A 51 -7.95 3.40 16.98
N PRO A 52 -8.02 4.02 18.19
CA PRO A 52 -8.38 5.44 18.33
C PRO A 52 -7.42 6.40 17.64
N GLU A 53 -7.90 7.61 17.31
CA GLU A 53 -7.01 8.68 16.86
C GLU A 53 -5.95 9.02 17.92
N ARG A 54 -4.74 9.35 17.47
CA ARG A 54 -3.61 9.69 18.33
C ARG A 54 -3.89 10.93 19.19
N THR A 55 -3.87 10.79 20.51
CA THR A 55 -3.98 11.93 21.42
C THR A 55 -2.70 12.76 21.36
N VAL A 56 -2.83 14.05 21.09
CA VAL A 56 -1.74 15.01 21.00
C VAL A 56 -1.71 15.87 22.26
N ILE A 57 -0.57 15.91 22.96
CA ILE A 57 -0.35 16.79 24.11
C ILE A 57 0.89 17.65 23.84
N GLU A 58 0.74 18.97 23.91
CA GLU A 58 1.84 19.91 23.75
C GLU A 58 2.29 20.45 25.10
N SER A 59 3.59 20.34 25.38
CA SER A 59 4.21 20.89 26.59
C SER A 59 4.41 22.39 26.45
N HIS A 60 4.34 23.14 27.56
CA HIS A 60 4.75 24.55 27.63
C HIS A 60 6.18 24.82 27.13
N LYS A 61 7.02 23.78 26.96
CA LYS A 61 8.37 23.85 26.38
C LYS A 61 8.41 23.61 24.85
N GLY A 62 7.26 23.55 24.18
CA GLY A 62 7.12 23.35 22.73
C GLY A 62 7.33 21.91 22.23
N ASN A 63 7.48 20.93 23.13
CA ASN A 63 7.56 19.52 22.77
C ASN A 63 6.15 18.96 22.55
N THR A 64 5.94 18.21 21.47
CA THR A 64 4.67 17.53 21.17
C THR A 64 4.79 16.05 21.50
N THR A 65 3.99 15.54 22.43
CA THR A 65 3.89 14.11 22.75
C THR A 65 2.63 13.52 22.13
N LEU A 66 2.77 12.35 21.52
CA LEU A 66 1.73 11.60 20.83
C LEU A 66 1.50 10.28 21.59
N PHE A 67 0.25 10.02 21.98
CA PHE A 67 -0.19 8.76 22.57
C PHE A 67 -1.03 8.01 21.54
N MET A 68 -0.66 6.76 21.27
CA MET A 68 -1.29 5.90 20.26
C MET A 68 -1.72 4.58 20.94
N PRO A 69 -2.93 4.55 21.54
CA PRO A 69 -3.54 3.30 22.00
C PRO A 69 -3.92 2.39 20.82
N SER A 70 -4.01 1.10 21.10
CA SER A 70 -4.40 0.05 20.15
C SER A 70 -4.93 -1.16 20.90
N THR A 71 -6.08 -1.68 20.49
CA THR A 71 -6.63 -2.95 20.98
C THR A 71 -6.93 -3.88 19.81
N SER A 72 -6.78 -5.18 20.02
CA SER A 72 -7.09 -6.24 19.06
C SER A 72 -7.39 -7.55 19.80
N SER A 73 -7.83 -8.58 19.08
CA SER A 73 -7.87 -9.98 19.55
C SER A 73 -6.54 -10.47 20.16
N SER A 74 -5.40 -9.91 19.74
CA SER A 74 -4.06 -10.28 20.25
C SER A 74 -3.62 -9.57 21.54
N GLY A 75 -4.39 -8.60 22.04
CA GLY A 75 -4.07 -7.82 23.24
C GLY A 75 -4.10 -6.30 23.03
N ILE A 76 -3.36 -5.59 23.88
CA ILE A 76 -3.41 -4.12 24.02
C ILE A 76 -2.00 -3.53 23.86
N GLY A 77 -1.88 -2.52 23.00
CA GLY A 77 -0.67 -1.73 22.79
C GLY A 77 -0.86 -0.26 23.14
N MET A 78 0.16 0.36 23.73
CA MET A 78 0.23 1.81 23.94
C MET A 78 1.60 2.32 23.50
N LYS A 79 1.63 3.04 22.37
CA LYS A 79 2.86 3.68 21.89
C LYS A 79 2.88 5.16 22.27
N VAL A 80 3.92 5.59 22.96
CA VAL A 80 4.13 7.00 23.36
C VAL A 80 5.38 7.54 22.69
N VAL A 81 5.24 8.63 21.93
CA VAL A 81 6.32 9.23 21.14
C VAL A 81 6.37 10.73 21.36
N THR A 82 7.53 11.27 21.69
CA THR A 82 7.75 12.72 21.83
C THR A 82 8.60 13.27 20.68
N LEU A 83 8.08 14.32 20.05
CA LEU A 83 8.80 15.20 19.14
C LEU A 83 9.39 16.36 19.96
N ALA A 84 10.71 16.48 19.96
CA ALA A 84 11.38 17.63 20.56
C ALA A 84 11.08 18.90 19.73
N ALA A 85 10.88 20.02 20.42
CA ALA A 85 10.69 21.33 19.78
C ALA A 85 11.83 21.63 18.80
N SER A 86 11.52 21.86 17.52
CA SER A 86 12.47 22.49 16.62
C SER A 86 12.72 23.91 17.10
N ARG A 87 13.98 24.26 17.39
CA ARG A 87 14.39 25.64 17.72
C ARG A 87 14.44 26.52 16.47
N SER A 88 13.31 26.57 15.77
CA SER A 88 13.04 27.34 14.56
C SER A 88 12.28 28.61 14.96
N GLY A 89 12.93 29.48 15.72
CA GLY A 89 12.24 30.59 16.39
C GLY A 89 13.11 31.55 17.22
N GLU A 90 14.38 31.75 16.85
CA GLU A 90 15.17 32.88 17.33
C GLU A 90 16.40 33.10 16.44
N ALA A 91 16.29 34.02 15.47
CA ALA A 91 17.40 34.45 14.62
C ALA A 91 18.22 35.56 15.31
N GLY A 92 18.80 35.23 16.47
CA GLY A 92 19.78 36.09 17.13
C GLY A 92 21.05 36.24 16.28
N PRO A 93 21.81 37.34 16.42
CA PRO A 93 23.07 37.51 15.71
C PRO A 93 24.08 36.41 16.09
N PRO A 94 24.99 36.02 15.17
CA PRO A 94 25.90 34.89 15.39
C PRO A 94 27.00 35.21 16.42
N SER A 95 26.74 34.85 17.68
CA SER A 95 27.78 34.84 18.73
C SER A 95 28.84 33.77 18.42
N PRO A 96 30.14 34.12 18.34
CA PRO A 96 31.19 33.18 17.95
C PRO A 96 31.61 32.28 19.13
N SER A 97 30.89 31.18 19.34
CA SER A 97 31.27 30.13 20.30
C SER A 97 31.68 28.84 19.58
N PHE A 98 32.96 28.46 19.72
CA PHE A 98 33.59 27.28 19.09
C PHE A 98 33.20 25.95 19.76
N LEU A 99 31.92 25.75 20.05
CA LEU A 99 31.36 24.50 20.55
C LEU A 99 30.13 24.14 19.72
N GLU A 100 30.34 23.31 18.69
CA GLU A 100 29.26 22.75 17.87
C GLU A 100 28.28 21.96 18.73
N LYS A 101 27.20 22.61 19.14
CA LYS A 101 26.12 21.95 19.87
C LYS A 101 25.44 20.97 18.90
N PRO A 102 25.40 19.66 19.19
CA PRO A 102 24.90 18.68 18.23
C PRO A 102 23.47 19.03 17.82
N ALA A 103 23.22 18.97 16.51
CA ALA A 103 21.94 19.38 15.92
C ALA A 103 20.78 18.65 16.62
N PRO A 104 19.66 19.36 16.92
CA PRO A 104 18.59 18.80 17.73
C PRO A 104 18.08 17.48 17.15
N LEU A 105 17.82 16.51 18.04
CA LEU A 105 17.49 15.14 17.66
C LEU A 105 16.13 15.12 16.95
N THR A 106 16.16 15.18 15.62
CA THR A 106 14.94 15.19 14.78
C THR A 106 14.25 13.82 14.69
N THR A 107 14.84 12.78 15.29
CA THR A 107 14.27 11.44 15.32
C THR A 107 13.33 11.34 16.53
N PRO A 108 12.04 10.98 16.34
CA PRO A 108 11.09 10.89 17.45
C PRO A 108 11.56 9.89 18.51
N GLN A 109 11.59 10.31 19.77
CA GLN A 109 11.94 9.42 20.90
C GLN A 109 10.66 8.82 21.48
N GLY A 110 10.63 7.51 21.72
CA GLY A 110 9.42 6.87 22.24
C GLY A 110 9.57 5.40 22.60
N ALA A 111 8.50 4.87 23.19
CA ALA A 111 8.39 3.49 23.61
C ALA A 111 7.00 2.92 23.31
N LEU A 112 6.91 1.59 23.29
CA LEU A 112 5.70 0.80 23.12
C LEU A 112 5.56 -0.14 24.32
N SER A 113 4.48 0.04 25.08
CA SER A 113 4.02 -0.93 26.08
C SER A 113 3.08 -1.94 25.43
N LEU A 114 3.24 -3.22 25.78
CA LEU A 114 2.40 -4.34 25.33
C LEU A 114 1.84 -5.11 26.51
N MET A 115 0.53 -5.34 26.48
CA MET A 115 -0.24 -6.09 27.46
C MET A 115 -1.11 -7.13 26.74
N ASP A 116 -1.39 -8.25 27.40
CA ASP A 116 -2.35 -9.23 26.89
C ASP A 116 -3.81 -8.75 27.04
N THR A 117 -4.76 -9.59 26.66
CA THR A 117 -6.20 -9.29 26.70
C THR A 117 -6.76 -9.15 28.13
N GLU A 118 -6.03 -9.62 29.15
CA GLU A 118 -6.35 -9.42 30.57
C GLU A 118 -5.70 -8.14 31.12
N GLY A 119 -4.88 -7.46 30.32
CA GLY A 119 -4.16 -6.24 30.70
C GLY A 119 -2.83 -6.51 31.42
N LYS A 120 -2.36 -7.76 31.50
CA LYS A 120 -1.04 -8.05 32.10
C LYS A 120 0.08 -7.66 31.12
N PRO A 121 1.05 -6.83 31.54
CA PRO A 121 2.13 -6.39 30.66
C PRO A 121 3.11 -7.54 30.38
N PHE A 122 3.50 -7.69 29.11
CA PHE A 122 4.49 -8.68 28.67
C PHE A 122 5.64 -8.08 27.84
N GLY A 123 5.48 -6.85 27.33
CA GLY A 123 6.52 -6.19 26.52
C GLY A 123 6.68 -4.69 26.83
N TYR A 124 7.91 -4.21 26.84
CA TYR A 124 8.24 -2.78 26.82
C TYR A 124 9.42 -2.52 25.87
N LEU A 125 9.15 -1.91 24.72
CA LEU A 125 10.12 -1.78 23.62
C LEU A 125 10.42 -0.31 23.33
N ASN A 126 11.65 0.03 22.96
CA ASN A 126 11.91 1.30 22.28
C ASN A 126 11.25 1.31 20.88
N ALA A 127 10.57 2.41 20.55
CA ALA A 127 9.76 2.52 19.35
C ALA A 127 10.48 3.15 18.13
N GLU A 128 11.73 3.60 18.26
CA GLU A 128 12.44 4.41 17.26
C GLU A 128 12.76 3.61 15.99
N GLU A 129 13.36 2.42 16.11
CA GLU A 129 13.57 1.51 14.97
C GLU A 129 12.26 0.82 14.54
N LEU A 130 11.47 0.33 15.51
CA LEU A 130 10.22 -0.41 15.28
C LEU A 130 9.22 0.36 14.41
N THR A 131 9.01 1.66 14.68
CA THR A 131 8.03 2.46 13.92
C THR A 131 8.37 2.52 12.43
N ALA A 132 9.65 2.54 12.06
CA ALA A 132 10.06 2.51 10.65
C ALA A 132 9.97 1.10 10.06
N PHE A 133 10.44 0.09 10.79
CA PHE A 133 10.36 -1.31 10.38
C PHE A 133 8.93 -1.77 10.09
N ARG A 134 8.00 -1.56 11.03
CA ARG A 134 6.61 -2.00 10.91
C ARG A 134 5.84 -1.29 9.78
N THR A 135 6.23 -0.04 9.47
CA THR A 135 5.69 0.70 8.32
C THR A 135 6.15 0.09 6.99
N ALA A 136 7.45 -0.20 6.89
CA ALA A 136 8.02 -0.88 5.73
C ALA A 136 7.41 -2.28 5.55
N LEU A 137 7.23 -3.03 6.64
CA LEU A 137 6.62 -4.36 6.65
C LEU A 137 5.20 -4.32 6.09
N ALA A 138 4.34 -3.40 6.56
CA ALA A 138 3.01 -3.20 5.99
C ALA A 138 3.06 -2.92 4.48
N SER A 139 3.86 -1.95 4.02
CA SER A 139 3.97 -1.64 2.58
C SER A 139 4.52 -2.81 1.74
N SER A 140 5.33 -3.68 2.34
CA SER A 140 5.91 -4.84 1.66
C SER A 140 4.89 -5.92 1.30
N LEU A 141 3.72 -5.94 1.94
CA LEU A 141 2.58 -6.78 1.55
C LEU A 141 2.08 -6.45 0.12
N LEU A 142 2.29 -5.22 -0.35
CA LEU A 142 2.05 -4.82 -1.75
C LEU A 142 3.28 -5.04 -2.65
N LEU A 143 4.48 -5.04 -2.07
CA LEU A 143 5.72 -5.32 -2.79
C LEU A 143 5.77 -6.79 -3.25
N VAL A 144 5.40 -7.75 -2.39
CA VAL A 144 5.41 -9.19 -2.74
C VAL A 144 4.46 -9.54 -3.89
N ARG A 145 3.40 -8.75 -4.11
CA ARG A 145 2.51 -8.90 -5.28
C ARG A 145 3.21 -8.57 -6.62
N ARG A 146 4.36 -7.89 -6.61
CA ARG A 146 5.06 -7.46 -7.83
C ARG A 146 5.87 -8.60 -8.44
N ARG A 147 5.63 -8.88 -9.72
CA ARG A 147 6.28 -9.99 -10.45
C ARG A 147 7.81 -9.86 -10.55
N LYS A 148 8.33 -8.64 -10.56
CA LYS A 148 9.77 -8.33 -10.60
C LYS A 148 10.00 -6.86 -10.25
N VAL A 149 11.04 -6.58 -9.48
CA VAL A 149 11.54 -5.23 -9.20
C VAL A 149 13.00 -5.16 -9.67
N LYS A 150 13.38 -4.14 -10.46
CA LYS A 150 14.77 -3.90 -10.91
C LYS A 150 15.32 -2.59 -10.36
N THR A 151 14.51 -1.54 -10.42
CA THR A 151 14.90 -0.17 -10.06
C THR A 151 13.99 0.34 -8.95
N VAL A 152 14.58 0.71 -7.81
CA VAL A 152 13.87 1.33 -6.69
C VAL A 152 14.34 2.77 -6.56
N LEU A 153 13.39 3.71 -6.49
CA LEU A 153 13.64 5.11 -6.17
C LEU A 153 13.12 5.39 -4.76
N VAL A 154 13.86 6.15 -3.96
CA VAL A 154 13.43 6.55 -2.62
C VAL A 154 13.76 8.01 -2.34
N PHE A 155 12.77 8.77 -1.88
CA PHE A 155 12.94 10.14 -1.43
C PHE A 155 13.14 10.15 0.09
N GLY A 156 14.25 10.77 0.53
CA GLY A 156 14.71 10.77 1.91
C GLY A 156 15.78 9.70 2.20
N VAL A 157 16.51 9.91 3.30
CA VAL A 157 17.63 9.06 3.78
C VAL A 157 17.51 8.71 5.28
N GLY A 158 16.28 8.74 5.82
CA GLY A 158 16.00 8.41 7.22
C GLY A 158 15.69 6.92 7.45
N LYS A 159 15.34 6.55 8.69
CA LYS A 159 14.99 5.15 9.04
C LYS A 159 13.87 4.56 8.17
N GLN A 160 12.88 5.37 7.78
CA GLN A 160 11.82 4.95 6.86
C GLN A 160 12.41 4.55 5.50
N ALA A 161 13.24 5.38 4.86
CA ALA A 161 13.94 5.03 3.63
C ALA A 161 14.79 3.76 3.79
N TYR A 162 15.57 3.67 4.88
CA TYR A 162 16.40 2.51 5.17
C TYR A 162 15.58 1.21 5.21
N TRP A 163 14.47 1.15 5.97
CA TRP A 163 13.69 -0.08 6.10
C TRP A 163 12.93 -0.49 4.84
N HIS A 164 12.39 0.46 4.08
CA HIS A 164 11.74 0.17 2.80
C HIS A 164 12.73 -0.39 1.77
N ILE A 165 13.96 0.13 1.72
CA ILE A 165 15.04 -0.45 0.90
C ILE A 165 15.53 -1.79 1.45
N ARG A 166 15.74 -1.92 2.77
CA ARG A 166 16.22 -3.16 3.42
C ARG A 166 15.29 -4.33 3.14
N LEU A 167 13.98 -4.18 3.36
CA LEU A 167 12.99 -5.23 3.07
C LEU A 167 12.87 -5.48 1.55
N SER A 168 12.99 -4.46 0.71
CA SER A 168 13.04 -4.65 -0.74
C SER A 168 14.20 -5.55 -1.17
N LEU A 169 15.38 -5.37 -0.57
CA LEU A 169 16.57 -6.20 -0.87
C LEU A 169 16.42 -7.63 -0.34
N MET A 170 15.83 -7.83 0.84
CA MET A 170 15.56 -9.18 1.39
C MET A 170 14.56 -9.98 0.53
N LEU A 171 13.51 -9.32 0.02
CA LEU A 171 12.43 -9.97 -0.73
C LEU A 171 12.73 -10.09 -2.23
N PHE A 172 13.41 -9.11 -2.83
CA PHE A 172 13.61 -8.98 -4.27
C PHE A 172 15.07 -8.80 -4.72
N GLY A 173 16.06 -8.96 -3.83
CA GLY A 173 17.48 -8.66 -4.09
C GLY A 173 18.07 -9.31 -5.34
N THR A 174 17.76 -10.58 -5.60
CA THR A 174 18.11 -11.29 -6.84
C THR A 174 17.67 -10.55 -8.12
N THR A 175 16.55 -9.82 -8.05
CA THR A 175 15.97 -9.08 -9.17
C THR A 175 16.34 -7.60 -9.23
N ILE A 176 16.52 -6.96 -8.07
CA ILE A 176 16.93 -5.54 -7.95
C ILE A 176 18.35 -5.37 -8.49
N LYS A 177 18.59 -4.25 -9.18
CA LYS A 177 19.90 -3.89 -9.76
C LYS A 177 20.30 -2.45 -9.45
N HIS A 178 19.33 -1.54 -9.29
CA HIS A 178 19.58 -0.14 -8.99
C HIS A 178 18.68 0.35 -7.85
N VAL A 179 19.29 0.98 -6.84
CA VAL A 179 18.60 1.74 -5.81
C VAL A 179 19.09 3.18 -5.88
N GLN A 180 18.17 4.13 -5.98
CA GLN A 180 18.47 5.56 -6.13
C GLN A 180 17.82 6.35 -4.99
N PHE A 181 18.62 7.13 -4.27
CA PHE A 181 18.17 8.04 -3.23
C PHE A 181 18.05 9.47 -3.78
N VAL A 182 16.95 10.14 -3.45
CA VAL A 182 16.76 11.58 -3.69
C VAL A 182 16.76 12.27 -2.33
N ASN A 183 17.63 13.27 -2.14
CA ASN A 183 17.67 14.02 -0.88
C ASN A 183 17.97 15.50 -1.10
N ARG A 184 17.46 16.36 -0.21
CA ARG A 184 17.65 17.82 -0.29
C ARG A 184 19.12 18.28 -0.28
N SER A 185 20.03 17.50 0.32
CA SER A 185 21.46 17.79 0.37
C SER A 185 22.30 16.54 0.65
N PHE A 186 23.58 16.55 0.28
CA PHE A 186 24.51 15.45 0.55
C PHE A 186 25.24 15.64 1.90
N GLY A 187 24.45 15.84 2.96
CA GLY A 187 24.95 15.97 4.34
C GLY A 187 25.26 14.61 4.99
N GLU A 188 25.73 14.62 6.24
CA GLU A 188 26.29 13.43 6.89
C GLU A 188 25.33 12.23 6.94
N ARG A 189 24.04 12.45 7.27
CA ARG A 189 23.00 11.40 7.25
C ARG A 189 22.85 10.72 5.88
N ALA A 190 23.12 11.44 4.79
CA ALA A 190 23.08 10.88 3.44
C ALA A 190 24.30 10.01 3.16
N LYS A 191 25.50 10.43 3.61
CA LYS A 191 26.72 9.61 3.56
C LYS A 191 26.56 8.34 4.40
N GLU A 192 26.03 8.46 5.61
CA GLU A 192 25.78 7.36 6.54
C GLU A 192 24.80 6.34 5.95
N CYS A 193 23.64 6.80 5.45
CA CYS A 193 22.66 5.93 4.80
C CYS A 193 23.27 5.15 3.61
N MET A 194 24.03 5.82 2.75
CA MET A 194 24.74 5.18 1.63
C MET A 194 25.82 4.19 2.11
N LYS A 195 26.60 4.58 3.13
CA LYS A 195 27.64 3.75 3.74
C LYS A 195 27.05 2.45 4.30
N THR A 196 25.89 2.49 4.94
CA THR A 196 25.20 1.30 5.48
C THR A 196 24.91 0.25 4.40
N PHE A 197 24.48 0.65 3.19
CA PHE A 197 24.22 -0.31 2.10
C PHE A 197 25.51 -0.73 1.35
N VAL A 198 26.46 0.19 1.14
CA VAL A 198 27.74 -0.10 0.50
C VAL A 198 28.58 -1.05 1.35
N GLN A 199 28.65 -0.82 2.67
CA GLN A 199 29.44 -1.60 3.63
C GLN A 199 28.62 -2.67 4.39
N PHE A 200 27.38 -2.96 3.95
CA PHE A 200 26.60 -4.07 4.49
C PHE A 200 27.33 -5.41 4.31
N ASP A 201 27.08 -6.36 5.22
CA ASP A 201 27.74 -7.68 5.24
C ASP A 201 27.73 -8.39 3.87
N PRO A 202 28.90 -8.75 3.30
CA PRO A 202 28.98 -9.50 2.06
C PRO A 202 28.24 -10.84 2.08
N VAL A 203 28.22 -11.56 3.21
CA VAL A 203 27.57 -12.88 3.29
C VAL A 203 26.05 -12.74 3.20
N ALA A 204 25.46 -11.78 3.91
CA ALA A 204 24.05 -11.42 3.77
C ALA A 204 23.72 -10.92 2.35
N LYS A 205 24.57 -10.09 1.72
CA LYS A 205 24.39 -9.65 0.31
C LYS A 205 24.33 -10.82 -0.67
N GLU A 206 25.14 -11.84 -0.46
CA GLU A 206 25.19 -13.05 -1.29
C GLU A 206 23.95 -13.92 -1.06
N LYS A 207 23.62 -14.23 0.20
CA LYS A 207 22.43 -15.00 0.60
C LYS A 207 21.13 -14.39 0.06
N GLU A 208 21.02 -13.06 0.05
CA GLU A 208 19.85 -12.33 -0.43
C GLU A 208 19.95 -11.95 -1.94
N GLY A 209 21.07 -12.27 -2.59
CA GLY A 209 21.26 -12.16 -4.04
C GLY A 209 21.45 -10.75 -4.61
N TRP A 210 21.78 -9.75 -3.79
CA TRP A 210 21.91 -8.34 -4.20
C TRP A 210 23.35 -7.79 -4.22
N THR A 211 24.38 -8.65 -4.15
CA THR A 211 25.81 -8.27 -4.31
C THR A 211 26.06 -7.32 -5.49
N GLY A 212 25.42 -7.55 -6.63
CA GLY A 212 25.51 -6.73 -7.84
C GLY A 212 24.56 -5.53 -7.91
N THR A 213 23.95 -5.09 -6.80
CA THR A 213 23.07 -3.91 -6.78
C THR A 213 23.88 -2.62 -6.62
N THR A 214 23.70 -1.69 -7.55
CA THR A 214 24.31 -0.35 -7.47
C THR A 214 23.43 0.59 -6.64
N PHE A 215 24.04 1.32 -5.71
CA PHE A 215 23.38 2.38 -4.94
C PHE A 215 23.87 3.73 -5.43
N GLY A 216 22.95 4.63 -5.76
CA GLY A 216 23.22 6.02 -6.17
C GLY A 216 22.42 7.03 -5.35
N ILE A 217 22.87 8.28 -5.35
CA ILE A 217 22.19 9.38 -4.66
C ILE A 217 22.39 10.69 -5.41
N PHE A 218 21.32 11.47 -5.54
CA PHE A 218 21.36 12.79 -6.18
C PHE A 218 20.51 13.82 -5.40
N THR A 219 20.78 15.10 -5.65
CA THR A 219 20.24 16.23 -4.90
C THR A 219 19.94 17.42 -5.82
N PRO A 220 19.11 18.40 -5.43
CA PRO A 220 18.84 19.59 -6.23
C PRO A 220 20.06 20.44 -6.63
N GLY A 221 21.22 20.23 -5.99
CA GLY A 221 22.47 20.91 -6.34
C GLY A 221 23.21 20.35 -7.57
N TYR A 222 22.70 19.28 -8.19
CA TYR A 222 23.27 18.72 -9.43
C TYR A 222 22.72 19.46 -10.65
N GLY A 223 23.60 19.87 -11.58
CA GLY A 223 23.25 20.72 -12.73
C GLY A 223 22.23 20.15 -13.74
N GLU A 224 21.93 18.85 -13.67
CA GLU A 224 20.87 18.19 -14.47
C GLU A 224 19.77 17.56 -13.59
N TYR A 225 19.56 18.06 -12.37
CA TYR A 225 18.65 17.47 -11.37
C TYR A 225 17.27 17.10 -11.92
N GLU A 226 16.55 18.05 -12.55
CA GLU A 226 15.19 17.79 -13.05
C GLU A 226 15.12 16.72 -14.14
N ARG A 227 16.12 16.68 -15.03
CA ARG A 227 16.23 15.64 -16.06
C ARG A 227 16.47 14.28 -15.41
N LEU A 228 17.44 14.20 -14.51
CA LEU A 228 17.78 12.98 -13.80
C LEU A 228 16.60 12.47 -12.94
N LEU A 229 15.95 13.36 -12.21
CA LEU A 229 14.76 13.07 -11.39
C LEU A 229 13.65 12.45 -12.24
N LYS A 230 13.28 13.12 -13.34
CA LYS A 230 12.28 12.67 -14.32
C LYS A 230 12.61 11.30 -14.90
N ASP A 231 13.87 11.08 -15.29
CA ASP A 231 14.31 9.82 -15.88
C ASP A 231 14.37 8.69 -14.84
N GLN A 232 14.77 8.94 -13.59
CA GLN A 232 14.76 7.93 -12.53
C GLN A 232 13.33 7.56 -12.07
N ILE A 233 12.44 8.55 -11.91
CA ILE A 233 11.00 8.32 -11.64
C ILE A 233 10.37 7.43 -12.72
N ARG A 234 10.71 7.71 -13.98
CA ARG A 234 10.20 6.92 -15.12
C ARG A 234 10.79 5.51 -15.17
N GLN A 235 12.06 5.33 -14.79
CA GLN A 235 12.74 4.04 -14.76
C GLN A 235 12.35 3.17 -13.55
N ALA A 236 11.96 3.75 -12.41
CA ALA A 236 11.55 3.03 -11.21
C ALA A 236 10.45 1.98 -11.48
N ASP A 237 10.55 0.82 -10.83
CA ASP A 237 9.44 -0.13 -10.63
C ASP A 237 8.69 0.19 -9.32
N VAL A 238 9.43 0.69 -8.32
CA VAL A 238 8.92 1.06 -7.00
C VAL A 238 9.47 2.44 -6.63
N ILE A 239 8.60 3.31 -6.11
CA ILE A 239 8.92 4.65 -5.61
C ILE A 239 8.48 4.73 -4.15
N TYR A 240 9.41 5.01 -3.24
CA TYR A 240 9.15 5.26 -1.83
C TYR A 240 9.27 6.77 -1.53
N THR A 241 8.26 7.38 -0.93
CA THR A 241 8.34 8.77 -0.43
C THR A 241 8.30 8.75 1.10
N THR A 242 9.36 9.26 1.74
CA THR A 242 9.60 9.11 3.20
C THR A 242 10.02 10.42 3.88
N THR A 243 9.60 11.54 3.29
CA THR A 243 9.96 12.91 3.67
C THR A 243 8.77 13.67 4.29
N PRO A 244 8.98 14.58 5.25
CA PRO A 244 7.92 15.43 5.81
C PRO A 244 7.68 16.66 4.91
N SER A 245 7.42 16.45 3.62
CA SER A 245 7.31 17.53 2.63
C SER A 245 5.99 18.30 2.72
N THR A 246 6.01 19.57 2.35
CA THR A 246 4.83 20.45 2.24
C THR A 246 4.48 20.77 0.78
N GLU A 247 5.24 20.22 -0.17
CA GLU A 247 5.10 20.40 -1.61
C GLU A 247 5.36 19.08 -2.35
N PRO A 248 4.83 18.88 -3.58
CA PRO A 248 5.04 17.64 -4.31
C PRO A 248 6.53 17.44 -4.66
N LEU A 249 7.04 16.23 -4.48
CA LEU A 249 8.47 15.92 -4.65
C LEU A 249 8.94 15.87 -6.12
N PHE A 250 8.00 15.93 -7.05
CA PHE A 250 8.24 15.93 -8.49
C PHE A 250 7.00 16.42 -9.26
N ASP A 251 7.20 16.94 -10.46
CA ASP A 251 6.12 17.39 -11.35
C ASP A 251 5.22 16.22 -11.82
N HIS A 252 3.90 16.41 -11.76
CA HIS A 252 2.93 15.35 -12.04
C HIS A 252 3.07 14.78 -13.47
N THR A 253 3.48 15.59 -14.45
CA THR A 253 3.59 15.16 -15.85
C THR A 253 4.64 14.08 -16.04
N TYR A 254 5.60 13.94 -15.12
CA TYR A 254 6.64 12.90 -15.19
C TYR A 254 6.02 11.49 -15.24
N LEU A 255 4.85 11.32 -14.57
CA LEU A 255 4.08 10.08 -14.53
C LEU A 255 2.71 10.15 -15.26
N THR A 256 2.02 11.30 -15.31
CA THR A 256 0.68 11.36 -15.92
C THR A 256 0.66 11.46 -17.45
N ASN A 257 1.75 11.90 -18.10
CA ASN A 257 1.80 11.95 -19.56
C ASN A 257 1.96 10.56 -20.20
N THR A 258 1.74 10.48 -21.52
CA THR A 258 1.71 9.23 -22.30
C THR A 258 2.93 8.33 -22.06
N GLU A 259 4.12 8.91 -21.91
CA GLU A 259 5.37 8.19 -21.64
C GLU A 259 5.46 7.70 -20.19
N GLY A 260 5.12 8.55 -19.21
CA GLY A 260 5.08 8.17 -17.79
C GLY A 260 4.16 6.98 -17.54
N ARG A 261 2.99 7.00 -18.19
CA ARG A 261 1.95 5.95 -18.13
C ARG A 261 2.27 4.64 -18.87
N LYS A 262 3.43 4.47 -19.54
CA LYS A 262 3.76 3.19 -20.23
C LYS A 262 4.11 2.03 -19.29
N LYS A 263 4.42 2.33 -18.02
CA LYS A 263 4.91 1.37 -17.03
C LYS A 263 4.09 1.48 -15.75
N GLY A 264 3.62 0.35 -15.23
CA GLY A 264 3.01 0.28 -13.91
C GLY A 264 4.07 0.31 -12.81
N ARG A 265 3.81 1.06 -11.74
CA ARG A 265 4.72 1.22 -10.59
C ARG A 265 3.98 1.03 -9.28
N LEU A 266 4.70 0.62 -8.24
CA LEU A 266 4.25 0.74 -6.86
C LEU A 266 4.77 2.07 -6.30
N ILE A 267 3.87 2.94 -5.84
CA ILE A 267 4.20 4.21 -5.21
C ILE A 267 3.73 4.12 -3.77
N VAL A 268 4.66 4.20 -2.82
CA VAL A 268 4.43 4.02 -1.38
C VAL A 268 4.75 5.34 -0.68
N ALA A 269 3.71 6.06 -0.26
CA ALA A 269 3.79 7.36 0.38
C ALA A 269 3.64 7.25 1.89
N ILE A 270 4.68 7.64 2.62
CA ILE A 270 4.85 7.38 4.06
C ILE A 270 5.15 8.66 4.85
N GLY A 271 5.86 9.61 4.25
CA GLY A 271 6.48 10.71 5.00
C GLY A 271 5.51 11.79 5.45
N SER A 272 4.67 12.29 4.56
CA SER A 272 3.78 13.42 4.86
C SER A 272 2.54 13.00 5.65
N TYR A 273 2.60 13.15 6.97
CA TYR A 273 1.62 12.64 7.95
C TYR A 273 0.64 13.69 8.53
N LYS A 274 0.74 14.96 8.09
CA LYS A 274 -0.17 16.06 8.49
C LYS A 274 -1.05 16.49 7.31
N LYS A 275 -2.23 17.07 7.58
CA LYS A 275 -3.13 17.62 6.54
C LYS A 275 -2.49 18.72 5.67
N THR A 276 -1.47 19.40 6.20
CA THR A 276 -0.68 20.45 5.51
C THR A 276 0.58 19.92 4.82
N MET A 277 0.81 18.61 4.83
CA MET A 277 1.99 17.96 4.25
C MET A 277 1.57 17.06 3.07
N ILE A 278 2.36 17.08 1.99
CA ILE A 278 2.16 16.31 0.76
C ILE A 278 3.52 15.86 0.20
N GLU A 279 3.59 14.72 -0.48
CA GLU A 279 4.77 14.26 -1.23
C GLU A 279 4.43 13.98 -2.70
N LEU A 280 3.19 13.52 -2.98
CA LEU A 280 2.67 13.24 -4.31
C LEU A 280 1.81 14.40 -4.84
N PRO A 281 1.86 14.71 -6.15
CA PRO A 281 0.93 15.63 -6.79
C PRO A 281 -0.51 15.09 -6.77
N HIS A 282 -1.50 15.97 -6.55
CA HIS A 282 -2.91 15.56 -6.48
C HIS A 282 -3.44 15.01 -7.81
N GLU A 283 -2.90 15.47 -8.94
CA GLU A 283 -3.23 15.03 -10.30
C GLU A 283 -2.83 13.56 -10.56
N LEU A 284 -1.78 13.10 -9.88
CA LEU A 284 -1.33 11.71 -9.90
C LEU A 284 -2.28 10.81 -9.09
N VAL A 285 -2.72 11.30 -7.92
CA VAL A 285 -3.74 10.62 -7.09
C VAL A 285 -5.07 10.54 -7.85
N HIS A 286 -5.51 11.64 -8.46
CA HIS A 286 -6.67 11.69 -9.37
C HIS A 286 -6.56 10.71 -10.54
N GLN A 287 -5.36 10.39 -11.02
CA GLN A 287 -5.19 9.42 -12.10
C GLN A 287 -5.42 7.99 -11.63
N ALA A 288 -4.87 7.61 -10.47
CA ALA A 288 -5.03 6.27 -9.93
C ALA A 288 -6.50 5.90 -9.66
N VAL A 289 -7.32 6.88 -9.26
CA VAL A 289 -8.77 6.70 -9.01
C VAL A 289 -9.67 6.84 -10.25
N LYS A 290 -9.12 7.13 -11.44
CA LYS A 290 -9.92 7.17 -12.68
C LYS A 290 -10.24 5.76 -13.14
N ARG A 291 -11.48 5.33 -12.91
CA ARG A 291 -12.08 4.16 -13.57
C ARG A 291 -12.04 4.39 -15.08
N HIS A 292 -11.16 3.69 -15.78
CA HIS A 292 -11.09 3.74 -17.24
C HIS A 292 -12.23 2.89 -17.81
N GLY A 293 -13.03 3.45 -18.72
CA GLY A 293 -14.10 2.72 -19.38
C GLY A 293 -13.57 1.65 -20.34
N THR A 294 -14.46 0.78 -20.83
CA THR A 294 -14.19 -0.32 -21.78
C THR A 294 -13.85 0.15 -23.21
N GLY A 295 -13.21 1.31 -23.36
CA GLY A 295 -12.76 1.86 -24.62
C GLY A 295 -11.43 1.27 -25.08
N HIS A 296 -11.29 1.01 -26.38
CA HIS A 296 -10.04 0.56 -26.98
C HIS A 296 -8.98 1.67 -26.99
N HIS A 297 -8.21 1.78 -25.90
CA HIS A 297 -7.02 2.63 -25.87
C HIS A 297 -5.93 2.08 -26.79
N PHE A 298 -5.77 2.71 -27.96
CA PHE A 298 -4.72 2.40 -28.95
C PHE A 298 -3.28 2.63 -28.44
N HIS A 299 -3.10 3.14 -27.24
CA HIS A 299 -1.81 3.33 -26.59
C HIS A 299 -1.65 2.40 -25.39
N LYS A 300 -0.51 1.71 -25.32
CA LYS A 300 -0.15 0.78 -24.25
C LYS A 300 0.17 1.54 -22.96
N HIS A 301 -0.86 1.84 -22.19
CA HIS A 301 -0.77 2.36 -20.84
C HIS A 301 -0.69 1.21 -19.81
N ALA A 302 -0.23 1.54 -18.61
CA ALA A 302 -0.37 0.71 -17.42
C ALA A 302 -1.83 0.65 -16.96
N GLU A 303 -2.17 -0.44 -16.28
CA GLU A 303 -3.46 -0.60 -15.61
C GLU A 303 -3.55 0.36 -14.41
N GLU A 304 -4.58 1.20 -14.36
CA GLU A 304 -4.96 2.02 -13.20
C GLU A 304 -6.15 1.34 -12.51
N GLY A 305 -6.09 1.08 -11.20
CA GLY A 305 -7.07 0.24 -10.51
C GLY A 305 -8.39 0.92 -10.13
N GLY A 306 -8.50 2.23 -10.33
CA GLY A 306 -9.67 3.00 -9.91
C GLY A 306 -9.72 3.28 -8.40
N ALA A 307 -8.66 2.97 -7.64
CA ALA A 307 -8.57 3.20 -6.20
C ALA A 307 -7.13 3.48 -5.72
N VAL A 308 -7.01 4.11 -4.54
CA VAL A 308 -5.76 4.24 -3.76
C VAL A 308 -5.81 3.27 -2.58
N ILE A 309 -4.72 2.56 -2.31
CA ILE A 309 -4.65 1.66 -1.16
C ILE A 309 -4.26 2.46 0.08
N VAL A 310 -4.90 2.20 1.21
CA VAL A 310 -4.60 2.84 2.50
C VAL A 310 -4.33 1.81 3.60
N ASP A 311 -3.65 2.20 4.68
CA ASP A 311 -3.58 1.38 5.89
C ASP A 311 -4.88 1.42 6.71
N THR A 312 -5.54 2.57 6.72
CA THR A 312 -6.87 2.79 7.31
C THR A 312 -7.60 3.86 6.52
N LEU A 313 -8.93 3.78 6.40
CA LEU A 313 -9.77 4.82 5.78
C LEU A 313 -9.53 6.22 6.39
N ALA A 314 -9.06 6.33 7.63
CA ALA A 314 -8.65 7.60 8.24
C ALA A 314 -7.58 8.36 7.43
N CYS A 315 -6.82 7.70 6.54
CA CYS A 315 -5.95 8.37 5.58
C CYS A 315 -6.68 9.42 4.73
N VAL A 316 -7.95 9.18 4.37
CA VAL A 316 -8.77 10.08 3.53
C VAL A 316 -8.91 11.46 4.18
N SER A 317 -9.16 11.50 5.49
CA SER A 317 -9.40 12.75 6.22
C SER A 317 -8.16 13.32 6.92
N GLN A 318 -7.13 12.51 7.17
CA GLN A 318 -5.92 12.92 7.90
C GLN A 318 -4.72 13.31 7.00
N THR A 319 -4.68 12.90 5.74
CA THR A 319 -3.54 13.16 4.85
C THR A 319 -3.80 14.33 3.92
N GLY A 320 -2.79 15.20 3.71
CA GLY A 320 -2.93 16.33 2.78
C GLY A 320 -3.18 15.87 1.35
N GLU A 321 -2.55 14.78 0.92
CA GLU A 321 -2.58 14.28 -0.46
C GLU A 321 -3.97 13.82 -0.87
N LEU A 322 -4.65 13.02 -0.04
CA LEU A 322 -6.00 12.53 -0.33
C LEU A 322 -7.06 13.62 -0.11
N THR A 323 -6.87 14.49 0.91
CA THR A 323 -7.77 15.62 1.18
C THR A 323 -7.77 16.64 0.03
N GLN A 324 -6.58 17.05 -0.45
CA GLN A 324 -6.41 18.01 -1.54
C GLN A 324 -6.80 17.42 -2.91
N ALA A 325 -6.61 16.10 -3.08
CA ALA A 325 -7.13 15.38 -4.24
C ALA A 325 -8.64 15.06 -4.15
N HIS A 326 -9.35 15.47 -3.08
CA HIS A 326 -10.78 15.21 -2.88
C HIS A 326 -11.18 13.74 -3.07
N ILE A 327 -10.33 12.83 -2.59
CA ILE A 327 -10.57 11.38 -2.69
C ILE A 327 -11.64 10.99 -1.67
N HIS A 328 -12.61 10.18 -2.09
CA HIS A 328 -13.63 9.61 -1.20
C HIS A 328 -13.26 8.18 -0.77
N GLU A 329 -13.84 7.71 0.34
CA GLU A 329 -13.64 6.34 0.84
C GLU A 329 -14.00 5.26 -0.20
N THR A 330 -14.98 5.53 -1.06
CA THR A 330 -15.39 4.68 -2.20
C THR A 330 -14.38 4.62 -3.37
N GLN A 331 -13.28 5.36 -3.24
CA GLN A 331 -12.10 5.39 -4.12
C GLN A 331 -10.82 4.97 -3.39
N THR A 332 -10.96 4.46 -2.16
CA THR A 332 -9.88 3.80 -1.42
C THR A 332 -10.22 2.33 -1.17
N VAL A 333 -9.19 1.53 -0.89
CA VAL A 333 -9.33 0.14 -0.41
C VAL A 333 -8.34 -0.03 0.74
N GLU A 334 -8.75 -0.64 1.84
CA GLU A 334 -7.83 -0.90 2.94
C GLU A 334 -6.89 -2.06 2.62
N LEU A 335 -5.65 -1.98 3.10
CA LEU A 335 -4.62 -2.99 2.85
C LEU A 335 -5.08 -4.39 3.33
N GLY A 336 -5.84 -4.46 4.43
CA GLY A 336 -6.41 -5.69 4.98
C GLY A 336 -7.36 -6.45 4.04
N GLU A 337 -8.15 -5.73 3.23
CA GLU A 337 -9.04 -6.34 2.23
C GLU A 337 -8.23 -7.08 1.13
N LEU A 338 -7.01 -6.61 0.86
CA LEU A 338 -6.20 -7.04 -0.27
C LEU A 338 -5.26 -8.20 0.04
N VAL A 339 -4.95 -8.49 1.32
CA VAL A 339 -3.91 -9.49 1.63
C VAL A 339 -4.42 -10.94 1.48
N LEU A 340 -5.67 -11.22 1.87
CA LEU A 340 -6.19 -12.60 1.86
C LEU A 340 -6.51 -13.18 0.47
N LEU A 341 -6.46 -12.36 -0.60
CA LEU A 341 -6.66 -12.79 -1.99
C LEU A 341 -5.69 -13.89 -2.48
N GLU A 342 -4.59 -14.13 -1.75
CA GLU A 342 -3.63 -15.19 -2.04
C GLU A 342 -4.19 -16.61 -1.77
N SER A 343 -4.97 -16.76 -0.70
CA SER A 343 -5.41 -18.06 -0.15
C SER A 343 -6.32 -18.87 -1.08
N LEU A 344 -6.90 -18.21 -2.09
CA LEU A 344 -7.90 -18.78 -2.98
C LEU A 344 -7.35 -19.03 -4.40
N ALA A 345 -6.12 -18.59 -4.69
CA ALA A 345 -5.49 -18.72 -6.01
C ALA A 345 -4.41 -19.82 -6.06
N SER A 346 -3.88 -20.25 -4.90
CA SER A 346 -2.93 -21.35 -4.79
C SER A 346 -3.51 -22.71 -5.17
N ASP A 347 -4.79 -22.94 -4.85
CA ASP A 347 -5.37 -24.28 -4.91
C ASP A 347 -5.75 -24.67 -6.36
N ASP A 348 -6.39 -23.76 -7.10
CA ASP A 348 -6.78 -23.94 -8.51
C ASP A 348 -5.58 -24.12 -9.46
N SER A 349 -4.35 -23.75 -9.05
CA SER A 349 -3.15 -23.81 -9.89
C SER A 349 -2.26 -25.04 -9.66
N SER A 350 -2.65 -25.95 -8.76
CA SER A 350 -1.85 -27.12 -8.34
C SER A 350 -1.95 -28.37 -9.26
N SER A 351 -2.82 -28.36 -10.26
CA SER A 351 -3.20 -29.55 -11.06
C SER A 351 -2.19 -30.00 -12.14
N ALA A 352 -0.91 -29.60 -12.04
CA ALA A 352 0.12 -29.83 -13.06
C ALA A 352 1.48 -30.34 -12.50
N ILE A 353 1.50 -31.63 -12.11
CA ILE A 353 2.67 -32.52 -12.07
C ILE A 353 3.93 -32.02 -11.32
N SER A 354 4.03 -32.36 -10.03
CA SER A 354 5.21 -33.09 -9.50
C SER A 354 4.82 -33.83 -8.21
N ASP A 355 5.48 -34.96 -7.92
CA ASP A 355 5.13 -35.86 -6.82
C ASP A 355 6.18 -35.83 -5.70
N SER A 356 5.80 -35.34 -4.51
CA SER A 356 6.46 -35.58 -3.22
C SER A 356 5.64 -35.00 -2.05
N PRO A 357 5.45 -35.71 -0.93
CA PRO A 357 4.54 -35.28 0.13
C PRO A 357 5.21 -34.41 1.20
N SER A 358 4.57 -33.28 1.54
CA SER A 358 4.77 -32.60 2.83
C SER A 358 3.42 -32.26 3.46
N ARG A 359 3.24 -32.64 4.74
CA ARG A 359 1.95 -32.50 5.43
C ARG A 359 1.72 -31.06 5.86
N ARG A 360 0.75 -30.37 5.26
CA ARG A 360 0.08 -29.22 5.89
C ARG A 360 -1.13 -29.74 6.67
N GLY A 361 -1.25 -29.34 7.94
CA GLY A 361 -2.45 -29.61 8.73
C GLY A 361 -3.56 -28.65 8.29
N SER A 362 -4.73 -29.20 7.93
CA SER A 362 -5.91 -28.38 7.65
C SER A 362 -6.66 -28.08 8.95
N MET A 363 -7.05 -26.83 9.13
CA MET A 363 -8.14 -26.43 10.03
C MET A 363 -9.21 -25.74 9.19
N ASP A 364 -10.42 -26.29 9.24
CA ASP A 364 -11.54 -25.90 8.40
C ASP A 364 -12.27 -24.69 9.02
N VAL A 365 -12.59 -23.67 8.21
CA VAL A 365 -13.27 -22.45 8.67
C VAL A 365 -14.49 -22.20 7.78
N SER A 366 -15.67 -22.45 8.33
CA SER A 366 -16.92 -22.55 7.58
C SER A 366 -17.35 -21.23 6.91
N ILE A 367 -17.36 -21.23 5.57
CA ILE A 367 -17.85 -20.10 4.76
C ILE A 367 -19.39 -20.05 4.80
N GLU A 368 -19.94 -19.31 5.76
CA GLU A 368 -21.38 -19.05 5.86
C GLU A 368 -21.77 -17.63 6.34
N SER A 369 -20.82 -16.77 6.70
CA SER A 369 -21.04 -15.41 7.24
C SER A 369 -21.13 -14.27 6.21
N LEU A 370 -21.00 -14.54 4.91
CA LEU A 370 -20.85 -13.51 3.86
C LEU A 370 -22.13 -12.72 3.49
N ASN A 371 -23.18 -12.77 4.30
CA ASN A 371 -24.40 -11.95 4.12
C ASN A 371 -24.32 -10.67 4.97
N LEU A 372 -23.52 -9.71 4.51
CA LEU A 372 -23.42 -8.37 5.11
C LEU A 372 -24.59 -7.46 4.65
N GLY A 373 -25.06 -6.60 5.55
CA GLY A 373 -26.16 -5.67 5.29
C GLY A 373 -25.77 -4.44 4.46
N ASP A 374 -26.77 -3.79 3.84
CA ASP A 374 -26.66 -2.81 2.74
C ASP A 374 -25.88 -1.48 3.01
N ASN A 375 -25.21 -1.31 4.15
CA ASN A 375 -24.66 -0.01 4.60
C ASN A 375 -23.13 0.03 4.82
N THR A 376 -22.35 -0.88 4.24
CA THR A 376 -20.86 -0.76 4.18
C THR A 376 -20.31 -0.95 2.75
N PRO A 377 -19.24 -0.23 2.37
CA PRO A 377 -18.70 -0.27 1.01
C PRO A 377 -17.82 -1.51 0.77
N SER A 378 -18.44 -2.64 0.40
CA SER A 378 -17.71 -3.82 -0.06
C SER A 378 -16.93 -3.58 -1.36
N MET A 379 -15.78 -4.26 -1.52
CA MET A 379 -15.03 -4.51 -2.77
C MET A 379 -15.87 -4.58 -4.06
N ALA A 380 -17.09 -5.11 -3.98
CA ALA A 380 -18.04 -5.15 -5.09
C ALA A 380 -18.37 -3.77 -5.71
N GLN A 381 -18.27 -2.67 -4.95
CA GLN A 381 -18.59 -1.30 -5.38
C GLN A 381 -17.48 -0.64 -6.22
N VAL A 382 -16.21 -0.99 -5.98
CA VAL A 382 -15.07 -0.47 -6.75
C VAL A 382 -15.17 -0.92 -8.21
N PHE A 383 -15.59 -2.17 -8.44
CA PHE A 383 -15.74 -2.78 -9.76
C PHE A 383 -17.20 -2.84 -10.25
N ARG A 384 -18.08 -1.93 -9.79
CA ARG A 384 -19.47 -1.84 -10.26
C ARG A 384 -19.56 -0.90 -11.46
N GLU A 385 -20.06 -1.40 -12.59
CA GLU A 385 -20.45 -0.56 -13.73
C GLU A 385 -21.65 0.34 -13.33
N PRO A 386 -21.70 1.59 -13.80
CA PRO A 386 -22.88 2.43 -13.62
C PRO A 386 -24.03 1.88 -14.48
N ALA A 387 -25.10 1.43 -13.83
CA ALA A 387 -26.32 1.05 -14.53
C ALA A 387 -26.93 2.29 -15.21
N SER A 388 -27.27 2.17 -16.49
CA SER A 388 -27.92 3.24 -17.24
C SER A 388 -29.30 3.54 -16.68
N LEU A 389 -29.49 4.72 -16.09
CA LEU A 389 -30.79 5.19 -15.59
C LEU A 389 -31.79 5.36 -16.75
N PRO A 390 -33.00 4.76 -16.66
CA PRO A 390 -34.10 5.13 -17.54
C PRO A 390 -34.61 6.54 -17.22
N HIS A 391 -35.05 7.28 -18.24
CA HIS A 391 -35.79 8.53 -18.06
C HIS A 391 -37.23 8.26 -17.60
N THR A 392 -37.73 9.03 -16.64
CA THR A 392 -39.16 9.22 -16.37
C THR A 392 -39.41 10.68 -15.96
N ASP A 393 -40.27 11.39 -16.68
CA ASP A 393 -40.58 12.81 -16.48
C ASP A 393 -41.75 13.05 -15.52
N SER A 394 -41.71 14.20 -14.82
CA SER A 394 -42.85 14.90 -14.19
C SER A 394 -43.53 14.18 -13.00
N THR A 395 -44.14 14.85 -12.00
CA THR A 395 -44.93 16.10 -12.03
C THR A 395 -44.71 17.04 -10.83
N ALA A 396 -45.30 18.25 -10.94
CA ALA A 396 -45.07 19.42 -10.10
C ALA A 396 -45.58 19.40 -8.64
N SER A 397 -44.98 20.26 -7.82
CA SER A 397 -45.64 21.12 -6.82
C SER A 397 -44.82 22.40 -6.63
N ALA A 398 -45.43 23.50 -6.19
CA ALA A 398 -44.86 24.85 -6.25
C ALA A 398 -45.08 25.68 -4.97
N SER A 399 -44.69 26.96 -5.01
CA SER A 399 -44.76 28.02 -3.99
C SER A 399 -43.62 28.09 -2.96
N THR A 400 -43.15 29.25 -2.46
CA THR A 400 -43.19 30.66 -2.95
C THR A 400 -42.18 31.47 -2.10
N MET A 401 -41.45 32.46 -2.67
CA MET A 401 -41.24 33.83 -2.11
C MET A 401 -40.17 34.66 -2.88
N SER A 402 -40.47 35.96 -2.97
CA SER A 402 -39.70 37.20 -3.26
C SER A 402 -38.15 37.25 -3.10
N SER A 403 -37.40 38.18 -3.73
CA SER A 403 -37.66 39.18 -4.81
C SER A 403 -36.40 40.02 -5.16
N THR A 404 -36.36 40.66 -6.35
CA THR A 404 -35.56 41.89 -6.73
C THR A 404 -34.00 41.83 -6.66
N THR A 405 -33.19 42.48 -7.51
CA THR A 405 -33.36 43.40 -8.67
C THR A 405 -32.09 43.45 -9.55
N SER A 406 -32.23 43.72 -10.86
CA SER A 406 -31.19 44.18 -11.83
C SER A 406 -29.97 43.26 -12.10
N GLY A 407 -29.29 43.32 -13.25
CA GLY A 407 -29.61 44.00 -14.52
C GLY A 407 -28.42 44.05 -15.52
N ARG A 408 -28.75 44.12 -16.82
CA ARG A 408 -27.88 44.24 -18.03
C ARG A 408 -27.30 42.94 -18.66
N SER A 409 -27.26 43.00 -19.99
CA SER A 409 -26.90 42.00 -21.01
C SER A 409 -25.44 42.24 -21.53
N PRO A 410 -24.87 41.58 -22.58
CA PRO A 410 -25.50 40.89 -23.72
C PRO A 410 -24.92 39.52 -24.17
N ARG A 411 -25.50 38.98 -25.25
CA ARG A 411 -25.19 37.68 -25.89
C ARG A 411 -23.99 37.74 -26.84
N SER A 412 -23.23 36.64 -26.95
CA SER A 412 -22.70 36.06 -28.22
C SER A 412 -22.18 34.64 -27.90
N SER A 413 -22.01 33.68 -28.83
CA SER A 413 -22.32 33.59 -30.27
C SER A 413 -22.82 32.17 -30.62
N MET A 414 -23.04 31.85 -31.91
CA MET A 414 -23.70 30.60 -32.35
C MET A 414 -22.75 29.43 -32.63
N SER A 415 -23.25 28.21 -32.50
CA SER A 415 -22.74 27.03 -33.22
C SER A 415 -23.32 26.97 -34.64
N LEU A 416 -22.52 26.51 -35.60
CA LEU A 416 -22.99 26.04 -36.91
C LEU A 416 -22.07 24.95 -37.46
N SER A 417 -22.61 24.09 -38.34
CA SER A 417 -21.93 22.87 -38.79
C SER A 417 -22.31 22.47 -40.23
N ARG A 418 -21.34 21.90 -40.96
CA ARG A 418 -21.43 21.03 -42.16
C ARG A 418 -19.99 20.62 -42.53
N LYS A 419 -19.63 19.36 -42.80
CA LYS A 419 -20.13 18.32 -43.73
C LYS A 419 -19.75 18.54 -45.21
N GLY A 420 -18.72 17.81 -45.63
CA GLY A 420 -18.59 17.13 -46.93
C GLY A 420 -17.86 15.79 -46.65
N SER A 421 -18.24 14.60 -47.12
CA SER A 421 -18.86 14.12 -48.38
C SER A 421 -17.85 13.73 -49.46
N MET A 422 -17.51 12.44 -49.53
CA MET A 422 -17.18 11.73 -50.78
C MET A 422 -17.57 10.24 -50.69
N SER A 423 -17.99 9.69 -51.83
CA SER A 423 -18.14 8.26 -52.13
C SER A 423 -16.87 7.78 -52.91
N ASN A 424 -16.69 6.56 -53.47
CA ASN A 424 -17.61 5.53 -53.97
C ASN A 424 -16.93 4.11 -53.94
N PRO A 425 -17.22 3.05 -54.76
CA PRO A 425 -17.37 1.68 -54.21
C PRO A 425 -16.63 0.53 -54.98
N PHE A 426 -17.14 -0.72 -54.86
CA PHE A 426 -16.70 -2.03 -55.43
C PHE A 426 -15.54 -2.72 -54.67
N HIS A 427 -15.53 -4.05 -54.47
CA HIS A 427 -15.83 -5.15 -55.41
C HIS A 427 -16.56 -6.39 -54.82
N LYS A 428 -16.97 -7.34 -55.69
CA LYS A 428 -17.51 -8.68 -55.36
C LYS A 428 -16.49 -9.81 -55.59
N ARG A 429 -16.58 -10.89 -54.81
CA ARG A 429 -16.50 -12.36 -55.13
C ARG A 429 -16.48 -13.10 -53.77
N SER A 430 -17.28 -14.12 -53.42
CA SER A 430 -17.84 -15.33 -54.07
C SER A 430 -16.89 -16.52 -54.13
N ASP A 431 -17.21 -17.57 -53.35
CA ASP A 431 -16.75 -18.96 -53.51
C ASP A 431 -17.85 -19.91 -53.03
N SER A 432 -17.86 -21.17 -53.48
CA SER A 432 -19.04 -22.05 -53.37
C SER A 432 -18.76 -23.56 -53.30
N ALA A 433 -19.40 -24.20 -52.32
CA ALA A 433 -19.96 -25.57 -52.32
C ALA A 433 -19.11 -26.79 -52.76
N SER A 434 -18.94 -27.73 -51.83
CA SER A 434 -18.77 -29.17 -52.09
C SER A 434 -19.66 -29.97 -51.11
N THR A 435 -20.07 -31.20 -51.44
CA THR A 435 -21.18 -31.87 -50.70
C THR A 435 -21.16 -33.40 -50.83
N ALA A 436 -20.99 -34.10 -49.70
CA ALA A 436 -21.33 -35.52 -49.48
C ALA A 436 -21.39 -35.78 -47.95
N THR A 437 -22.28 -36.55 -47.28
CA THR A 437 -23.08 -37.78 -47.54
C THR A 437 -22.27 -39.09 -47.48
N ALA A 438 -22.63 -40.15 -46.74
CA ALA A 438 -23.73 -40.40 -45.77
C ALA A 438 -23.46 -41.64 -44.85
N SER A 439 -24.39 -41.95 -43.92
CA SER A 439 -24.70 -43.26 -43.24
C SER A 439 -23.59 -44.01 -42.45
N THR A 440 -23.66 -44.24 -41.12
CA THR A 440 -24.53 -45.14 -40.28
C THR A 440 -24.33 -46.66 -40.47
N PRO A 441 -24.64 -47.55 -39.47
CA PRO A 441 -24.64 -47.42 -37.99
C PRO A 441 -23.95 -48.62 -37.25
N SER A 442 -23.87 -48.61 -35.91
CA SER A 442 -23.67 -49.83 -35.09
C SER A 442 -24.36 -49.73 -33.71
N SER A 443 -24.90 -50.84 -33.20
CA SER A 443 -25.84 -50.87 -32.06
C SER A 443 -25.23 -51.19 -30.68
N SER A 444 -25.99 -50.87 -29.65
CA SER A 444 -25.69 -51.05 -28.22
C SER A 444 -25.78 -52.49 -27.69
N ILE A 445 -24.98 -52.82 -26.67
CA ILE A 445 -25.30 -53.87 -25.68
C ILE A 445 -25.11 -53.33 -24.26
N PHE A 446 -25.97 -53.79 -23.34
CA PHE A 446 -26.08 -53.47 -21.90
C PHE A 446 -24.89 -54.01 -21.07
N HIS A 447 -24.68 -53.77 -19.75
CA HIS A 447 -25.36 -53.12 -18.60
C HIS A 447 -24.21 -52.48 -17.74
N LYS A 448 -24.34 -51.77 -16.59
CA LYS A 448 -25.22 -51.87 -15.41
C LYS A 448 -25.04 -50.60 -14.53
N ARG A 449 -25.93 -50.32 -13.56
CA ARG A 449 -25.74 -49.22 -12.59
C ARG A 449 -24.79 -49.62 -11.44
N SER A 450 -23.89 -48.71 -11.08
CA SER A 450 -23.32 -48.56 -9.72
C SER A 450 -23.13 -47.07 -9.45
N GLY A 451 -23.54 -46.59 -8.28
CA GLY A 451 -23.53 -45.15 -7.99
C GLY A 451 -22.17 -44.61 -7.54
N SER A 452 -21.84 -43.39 -7.94
CA SER A 452 -20.80 -42.55 -7.34
C SER A 452 -21.44 -41.30 -6.75
N MET A 453 -21.08 -40.94 -5.51
CA MET A 453 -21.72 -39.86 -4.76
C MET A 453 -21.44 -38.49 -5.37
N SER A 454 -22.42 -37.58 -5.29
CA SER A 454 -22.27 -36.19 -5.76
C SER A 454 -21.40 -35.37 -4.81
N SER A 455 -20.13 -35.14 -5.17
CA SER A 455 -19.28 -34.16 -4.50
C SER A 455 -19.74 -32.74 -4.86
N SER A 456 -20.52 -32.13 -3.97
CA SER A 456 -21.11 -30.80 -4.15
C SER A 456 -20.07 -29.68 -3.98
N THR A 457 -19.22 -29.49 -4.98
CA THR A 457 -18.32 -28.32 -5.08
C THR A 457 -19.14 -27.03 -5.16
N LYS A 458 -19.08 -26.20 -4.11
CA LYS A 458 -19.69 -24.85 -4.06
C LYS A 458 -19.05 -23.96 -5.15
N LYS A 459 -19.62 -23.95 -6.36
CA LYS A 459 -19.12 -23.10 -7.47
C LYS A 459 -19.28 -21.62 -7.12
N LYS A 460 -18.16 -20.91 -6.93
CA LYS A 460 -18.14 -19.43 -6.93
C LYS A 460 -18.80 -18.89 -8.21
N PRO A 461 -19.52 -17.75 -8.16
CA PRO A 461 -20.08 -17.14 -9.36
C PRO A 461 -18.95 -16.58 -10.25
N ARG A 462 -18.88 -17.05 -11.50
CA ARG A 462 -17.81 -16.76 -12.48
C ARG A 462 -17.36 -15.29 -12.56
N LYS A 463 -18.31 -14.34 -12.47
CA LYS A 463 -18.04 -12.89 -12.49
C LYS A 463 -17.19 -12.39 -11.30
N GLN A 464 -17.19 -13.10 -10.18
CA GLN A 464 -16.35 -12.76 -9.02
C GLN A 464 -14.90 -13.15 -9.27
N THR A 465 -14.66 -14.38 -9.75
CA THR A 465 -13.33 -14.87 -10.13
C THR A 465 -12.70 -14.03 -11.24
N GLU A 466 -13.48 -13.53 -12.20
CA GLU A 466 -12.99 -12.62 -13.26
C GLU A 466 -12.47 -11.28 -12.67
N LYS A 467 -13.12 -10.73 -11.63
CA LYS A 467 -12.67 -9.51 -10.91
C LYS A 467 -11.50 -9.75 -9.96
N GLU A 468 -11.49 -10.87 -9.24
CA GLU A 468 -10.35 -11.31 -8.42
C GLU A 468 -9.07 -11.38 -9.28
N ASN A 469 -9.18 -11.89 -10.52
CA ASN A 469 -8.08 -11.93 -11.50
C ASN A 469 -7.66 -10.54 -12.03
N GLU A 470 -8.62 -9.64 -12.29
CA GLU A 470 -8.34 -8.25 -12.71
C GLU A 470 -7.56 -7.49 -11.63
N MET A 471 -7.99 -7.58 -10.37
CA MET A 471 -7.29 -6.96 -9.25
C MET A 471 -5.88 -7.53 -9.05
N CYS A 472 -5.71 -8.86 -9.06
CA CYS A 472 -4.40 -9.50 -8.96
C CYS A 472 -3.47 -9.11 -10.14
N ARG A 473 -4.03 -8.82 -11.32
CA ARG A 473 -3.30 -8.33 -12.48
C ARG A 473 -2.86 -6.87 -12.31
N TRP A 474 -3.74 -6.00 -11.82
CA TRP A 474 -3.45 -4.61 -11.47
C TRP A 474 -2.37 -4.51 -10.38
N LEU A 475 -2.57 -5.15 -9.22
CA LEU A 475 -1.59 -5.13 -8.12
C LEU A 475 -0.20 -5.58 -8.56
N ARG A 476 -0.14 -6.56 -9.47
CA ARG A 476 1.12 -7.12 -9.99
C ARG A 476 1.81 -6.24 -11.04
N ASN A 477 1.08 -5.63 -11.98
CA ASN A 477 1.64 -5.00 -13.18
C ASN A 477 1.23 -3.54 -13.43
N GLY A 478 0.24 -3.02 -12.72
CA GLY A 478 -0.34 -1.69 -12.89
C GLY A 478 0.29 -0.61 -11.99
N ASN A 479 -0.26 0.60 -12.09
CA ASN A 479 0.05 1.72 -11.20
C ASN A 479 -0.75 1.58 -9.90
N VAL A 480 -0.05 1.42 -8.78
CA VAL A 480 -0.64 1.28 -7.45
C VAL A 480 -0.06 2.37 -6.57
N ILE A 481 -0.92 3.23 -6.02
CA ILE A 481 -0.55 4.16 -4.96
C ILE A 481 -1.00 3.55 -3.63
N TYR A 482 -0.09 3.52 -2.66
CA TYR A 482 -0.36 3.19 -1.27
C TYR A 482 -0.01 4.39 -0.40
N LYS A 483 -0.96 4.82 0.44
CA LYS A 483 -0.75 5.87 1.43
C LYS A 483 -0.85 5.27 2.84
N SER A 484 0.12 5.62 3.69
CA SER A 484 0.11 5.23 5.11
C SER A 484 0.21 6.47 6.01
N VAL A 485 -0.49 6.43 7.14
CA VAL A 485 -0.25 7.29 8.32
C VAL A 485 0.31 6.50 9.50
N GLY A 486 0.12 5.18 9.50
CA GLY A 486 0.42 4.26 10.57
C GLY A 486 -0.73 4.18 11.59
N MET A 487 -1.23 2.98 11.80
CA MET A 487 -2.20 2.63 12.84
C MET A 487 -1.50 1.89 14.01
N GLY A 488 -2.06 1.97 15.21
CA GLY A 488 -1.48 1.37 16.42
C GLY A 488 -1.39 -0.16 16.34
N LEU A 489 -2.30 -0.82 15.61
CA LEU A 489 -2.32 -2.26 15.37
C LEU A 489 -0.99 -2.77 14.79
N MET A 490 -0.39 -2.02 13.85
CA MET A 490 0.89 -2.39 13.25
C MET A 490 2.04 -2.31 14.26
N ASP A 491 1.94 -1.41 15.24
CA ASP A 491 2.93 -1.31 16.33
C ASP A 491 2.72 -2.45 17.34
N LEU A 492 1.46 -2.74 17.71
CA LEU A 492 1.05 -3.84 18.60
C LEU A 492 1.49 -5.21 18.08
N VAL A 493 1.07 -5.59 16.87
CA VAL A 493 1.33 -6.94 16.32
C VAL A 493 2.83 -7.18 16.14
N VAL A 494 3.51 -6.27 15.42
CA VAL A 494 4.94 -6.41 15.14
C VAL A 494 5.78 -6.28 16.43
N GLY A 495 5.34 -5.48 17.41
CA GLY A 495 5.96 -5.43 18.72
C GLY A 495 5.86 -6.77 19.48
N SER A 496 4.70 -7.42 19.44
CA SER A 496 4.46 -8.72 20.09
C SER A 496 5.28 -9.84 19.44
N ASP A 497 5.36 -9.86 18.11
CA ASP A 497 6.23 -10.79 17.39
C ASP A 497 7.72 -10.55 17.72
N LEU A 498 8.16 -9.29 17.85
CA LEU A 498 9.53 -8.98 18.26
C LEU A 498 9.83 -9.37 19.72
N VAL A 499 8.86 -9.30 20.64
CA VAL A 499 9.04 -9.86 22.01
C VAL A 499 9.19 -11.38 21.96
N THR A 500 8.41 -12.05 21.11
CA THR A 500 8.50 -13.50 20.92
C THR A 500 9.86 -13.90 20.32
N LEU A 501 10.31 -13.18 19.29
CA LEU A 501 11.63 -13.36 18.67
C LEU A 501 12.78 -13.01 19.62
N ALA A 502 12.61 -12.00 20.50
CA ALA A 502 13.59 -11.65 21.52
C ALA A 502 13.78 -12.77 22.53
N ARG A 503 12.68 -13.36 23.02
CA ARG A 503 12.69 -14.51 23.94
C ARG A 503 13.37 -15.73 23.32
N SER A 504 13.04 -16.08 22.08
CA SER A 504 13.65 -17.24 21.40
C SER A 504 15.13 -17.06 21.09
N ASN A 505 15.62 -15.82 20.96
CA ASN A 505 17.02 -15.50 20.71
C ASN A 505 17.82 -15.10 21.96
N GLY A 506 17.21 -15.06 23.16
CA GLY A 506 17.86 -14.63 24.40
C GLY A 506 18.30 -13.15 24.39
N VAL A 507 17.52 -12.27 23.76
CA VAL A 507 17.84 -10.83 23.59
C VAL A 507 16.96 -9.96 24.48
N GLY A 508 17.55 -8.90 25.05
CA GLY A 508 16.88 -7.94 25.93
C GLY A 508 17.00 -8.31 27.41
N VAL A 509 16.09 -7.79 28.23
CA VAL A 509 15.97 -8.12 29.66
C VAL A 509 14.60 -8.72 29.94
N THR A 510 14.56 -9.91 30.53
CA THR A 510 13.33 -10.53 31.02
C THR A 510 13.19 -10.31 32.52
N VAL A 511 11.99 -9.95 32.96
CA VAL A 511 11.60 -9.80 34.36
C VAL A 511 10.48 -10.81 34.64
N GLU A 512 10.81 -11.85 35.40
CA GLU A 512 9.85 -12.83 35.91
C GLU A 512 8.97 -12.20 37.01
N ASP A 513 7.76 -12.73 37.19
CA ASP A 513 6.78 -12.35 38.22
C ASP A 513 6.46 -10.84 38.34
N PHE A 514 6.61 -10.09 37.25
CA PHE A 514 6.08 -8.73 37.05
C PHE A 514 4.55 -8.73 36.94
#